data_AF-A0AAX6QSZ2-F1
#
_entry.id   AF-A0AAX6QSZ2-F1
#
_cell.length_a   1.000
_cell.length_b   1.000
_cell.length_c   1.000
_cell.angle_alpha   90.00
_cell.angle_beta   90.00
_cell.angle_gamma   90.00
#
_symmetry.space_group_name_H-M   'P 1'
#
loop_
_entity.id
_entity.type
_entity.pdbx_description
1 polymer ?
#
loop_
_entity_poly.entity_id
_entity_poly.type
_entity_poly.pdbx_seq_one_letter_code
_entity_poly.pdbx_strand_id
1 'polypeptide(L)'
;MAEVSAVFALGSGGDSWEDEGDNRVCKAALEVFGKLKDLKCPLLEGLYITEPDRIHELLCMPSKYRLEILEWMCTRVCPSMQDKFSTLKGAPVEAKIQEMVKLGYELMLCAPDDQELVKGCASARKQLQFMGQMLDAVQSLVVGRSSYPSVKEDFEDNAEKNEGMLEELFSGVHLEMLLSPKSDPWPLDMQPVLENQGDDWQGPDPLARSEKEKVAELARQLQDGAARLWALRAELVLAFIQAYDNELGECCQRPAPDLHPCGPIVQAVCQTLTSCSQLLKAVVELMDASAEAMDVVQRQEREPICWDSSSSVMSLATKIEELTQKYQVFIDSLHEGEG
;
A
#
# COMPACT_ATOMS: atom_id res chain seq x y z
N MET A 1 -78.70 -37.87 -19.53
CA MET A 1 -78.22 -38.47 -20.80
C MET A 1 -77.49 -37.36 -21.55
N ALA A 2 -76.20 -37.42 -21.86
CA ALA A 2 -75.27 -38.54 -21.87
C ALA A 2 -73.84 -38.03 -21.57
N GLU A 3 -73.06 -38.90 -20.91
CA GLU A 3 -71.60 -39.00 -20.98
C GLU A 3 -71.17 -39.22 -22.45
N VAL A 4 -69.92 -39.03 -22.90
CA VAL A 4 -68.78 -39.94 -22.69
C VAL A 4 -67.50 -39.33 -23.34
N SER A 5 -66.38 -39.49 -22.62
CA SER A 5 -64.94 -39.65 -22.95
C SER A 5 -64.21 -38.99 -24.13
N ALA A 6 -63.13 -38.31 -23.73
CA ALA A 6 -61.73 -38.30 -24.19
C ALA A 6 -61.29 -39.15 -25.40
N VAL A 7 -60.39 -38.56 -26.24
CA VAL A 7 -59.09 -39.15 -26.64
C VAL A 7 -58.05 -38.03 -26.92
N PHE A 8 -56.84 -38.30 -26.44
CA PHE A 8 -55.52 -37.69 -26.61
C PHE A 8 -55.15 -37.08 -27.98
N ALA A 9 -54.37 -35.99 -27.94
CA ALA A 9 -53.22 -35.83 -28.83
C ALA A 9 -52.10 -35.03 -28.11
N LEU A 10 -50.92 -35.65 -28.07
CA LEU A 10 -49.67 -35.13 -27.51
C LEU A 10 -49.24 -33.83 -28.21
N GLY A 11 -48.71 -32.91 -27.41
CA GLY A 11 -47.96 -31.76 -27.87
C GLY A 11 -46.91 -31.41 -26.82
N SER A 12 -45.86 -32.23 -26.79
CA SER A 12 -44.63 -32.02 -26.02
C SER A 12 -43.95 -30.74 -26.49
N GLY A 13 -43.83 -29.75 -25.62
CA GLY A 13 -43.03 -28.53 -25.81
C GLY A 13 -42.37 -28.23 -24.48
N GLY A 14 -41.06 -28.50 -24.39
CA GLY A 14 -40.32 -28.44 -23.14
C GLY A 14 -40.13 -27.02 -22.63
N ASP A 15 -40.40 -26.83 -21.34
CA ASP A 15 -39.79 -25.78 -20.53
C ASP A 15 -38.66 -26.43 -19.72
N SER A 16 -37.44 -26.28 -20.24
CA SER A 16 -36.19 -26.73 -19.64
C SER A 16 -35.35 -25.51 -19.24
N TRP A 17 -35.98 -24.49 -18.63
CA TRP A 17 -35.29 -23.26 -18.21
C TRP A 17 -35.34 -23.01 -16.71
N GLU A 18 -36.09 -23.81 -15.94
CA GLU A 18 -36.18 -23.66 -14.48
C GLU A 18 -35.17 -24.55 -13.71
N ASP A 19 -34.65 -25.62 -14.33
CA ASP A 19 -33.79 -26.62 -13.65
C ASP A 19 -32.34 -26.17 -13.42
N GLU A 20 -31.76 -25.36 -14.32
CA GLU A 20 -30.35 -24.98 -14.22
C GLU A 20 -30.08 -23.93 -13.12
N GLY A 21 -31.07 -23.07 -12.85
CA GLY A 21 -31.03 -22.08 -11.77
C GLY A 21 -31.05 -22.76 -10.40
N ASP A 22 -31.96 -23.72 -10.22
CA ASP A 22 -32.12 -24.46 -8.98
C ASP A 22 -30.92 -25.35 -8.68
N ASN A 23 -30.32 -25.97 -9.70
CA ASN A 23 -29.09 -26.75 -9.54
C ASN A 23 -27.91 -25.88 -9.05
N ARG A 24 -27.76 -24.65 -9.57
CA ARG A 24 -26.72 -23.71 -9.11
C ARG A 24 -26.93 -23.27 -7.66
N VAL A 25 -28.18 -23.05 -7.26
CA VAL A 25 -28.54 -22.68 -5.88
C VAL A 25 -28.27 -23.86 -4.94
N CYS A 26 -28.67 -25.08 -5.31
CA CYS A 26 -28.40 -26.29 -4.54
C CYS A 26 -26.89 -26.50 -4.33
N LYS A 27 -26.09 -26.32 -5.39
CA LYS A 27 -24.63 -26.39 -5.30
C LYS A 27 -24.07 -25.34 -4.34
N ALA A 28 -24.49 -24.09 -4.45
CA ALA A 28 -24.05 -23.03 -3.55
C ALA A 28 -24.44 -23.31 -2.08
N ALA A 29 -25.61 -23.89 -1.84
CA ALA A 29 -26.05 -24.29 -0.51
C ALA A 29 -25.15 -25.39 0.08
N LEU A 30 -24.80 -26.40 -0.72
CA LEU A 30 -23.85 -27.45 -0.33
C LEU A 30 -22.47 -26.89 -0.02
N GLU A 31 -21.98 -25.92 -0.81
CA GLU A 31 -20.68 -25.26 -0.59
C GLU A 31 -20.66 -24.48 0.73
N VAL A 32 -21.68 -23.65 0.99
CA VAL A 32 -21.81 -22.90 2.26
C VAL A 32 -21.91 -23.85 3.45
N PHE A 33 -22.69 -24.93 3.32
CA PHE A 33 -22.83 -25.94 4.36
C PHE A 33 -21.53 -26.71 4.61
N GLY A 34 -20.77 -27.02 3.56
CA GLY A 34 -19.43 -27.59 3.66
C GLY A 34 -18.49 -26.68 4.44
N LYS A 35 -18.41 -25.40 4.07
CA LYS A 35 -17.60 -24.40 4.80
C LYS A 35 -17.96 -24.32 6.29
N LEU A 36 -19.25 -24.39 6.62
CA LEU A 36 -19.70 -24.41 8.02
C LEU A 36 -19.23 -25.66 8.78
N LYS A 37 -19.24 -26.83 8.13
CA LYS A 37 -18.70 -28.07 8.70
C LYS A 37 -17.18 -28.01 8.89
N ASP A 38 -16.46 -27.50 7.89
CA ASP A 38 -15.00 -27.38 7.93
C ASP A 38 -14.54 -26.43 9.04
N LEU A 39 -15.28 -25.34 9.25
CA LEU A 39 -15.07 -24.40 10.35
C LEU A 39 -15.59 -24.91 11.71
N LYS A 40 -16.10 -26.14 11.78
CA LYS A 40 -16.64 -26.78 12.98
C LYS A 40 -17.69 -25.91 13.68
N CYS A 41 -18.69 -25.46 12.91
CA CYS A 41 -19.84 -24.77 13.47
C CYS A 41 -20.57 -25.68 14.47
N PRO A 42 -20.67 -25.31 15.77
CA PRO A 42 -21.27 -26.16 16.80
C PRO A 42 -22.77 -26.37 16.58
N LEU A 43 -23.43 -25.45 15.87
CA LEU A 43 -24.82 -25.57 15.47
C LEU A 43 -25.03 -26.60 14.34
N LEU A 44 -24.00 -27.32 13.90
CA LEU A 44 -24.17 -28.46 13.01
C LEU A 44 -23.90 -29.79 13.72
N GLU A 45 -23.45 -29.77 14.98
CA GLU A 45 -23.20 -30.98 15.75
C GLU A 45 -24.51 -31.74 15.99
N GLY A 46 -24.54 -33.01 15.58
CA GLY A 46 -25.75 -33.84 15.67
C GLY A 46 -26.78 -33.61 14.57
N LEU A 47 -26.53 -32.69 13.62
CA LEU A 47 -27.41 -32.43 12.48
C LEU A 47 -27.01 -33.32 11.28
N TYR A 48 -27.76 -34.40 11.05
CA TYR A 48 -27.52 -35.34 9.95
C TYR A 48 -28.34 -35.00 8.71
N ILE A 49 -28.11 -33.82 8.13
CA ILE A 49 -28.75 -33.42 6.87
C ILE A 49 -27.78 -33.66 5.72
N THR A 50 -28.24 -34.36 4.70
CA THR A 50 -27.49 -34.65 3.46
C THR A 50 -28.22 -34.19 2.20
N GLU A 51 -29.53 -33.96 2.29
CA GLU A 51 -30.36 -33.61 1.15
C GLU A 51 -30.18 -32.13 0.77
N PRO A 52 -29.88 -31.79 -0.49
CA PRO A 52 -29.68 -30.40 -0.94
C PRO A 52 -30.85 -29.47 -0.61
N ASP A 53 -32.09 -29.94 -0.79
CA ASP A 53 -33.30 -29.15 -0.52
C ASP A 53 -33.44 -28.78 0.96
N ARG A 54 -33.06 -29.69 1.86
CA ARG A 54 -33.10 -29.47 3.31
C ARG A 54 -32.00 -28.53 3.77
N ILE A 55 -30.82 -28.62 3.16
CA ILE A 55 -29.71 -27.69 3.38
C ILE A 55 -30.09 -26.29 2.88
N HIS A 56 -30.70 -26.21 1.71
CA HIS A 56 -31.25 -24.97 1.17
C HIS A 56 -32.32 -24.37 2.10
N GLU A 57 -33.28 -25.17 2.56
CA GLU A 57 -34.32 -24.75 3.51
C GLU A 57 -33.71 -24.19 4.80
N LEU A 58 -32.73 -24.90 5.38
CA LEU A 58 -32.01 -24.49 6.59
C LEU A 58 -31.32 -23.12 6.43
N LEU A 59 -30.65 -22.90 5.30
CA LEU A 59 -29.79 -21.73 5.08
C LEU A 59 -30.56 -20.54 4.49
N CYS A 60 -31.61 -20.77 3.72
CA CYS A 60 -32.29 -19.73 2.94
C CYS A 60 -33.69 -19.36 3.45
N MET A 61 -34.34 -20.21 4.26
CA MET A 61 -35.69 -19.90 4.77
C MET A 61 -35.65 -19.25 6.16
N PRO A 62 -36.59 -18.35 6.49
CA PRO A 62 -36.66 -17.72 7.80
C PRO A 62 -36.85 -18.76 8.90
N SER A 63 -35.89 -18.85 9.81
CA SER A 63 -35.99 -19.72 10.98
C SER A 63 -35.10 -19.22 12.12
N LYS A 64 -35.44 -19.61 13.34
CA LYS A 64 -34.60 -19.34 14.53
C LYS A 64 -33.21 -19.93 14.36
N TYR A 65 -33.12 -21.15 13.84
CA TYR A 65 -31.87 -21.89 13.67
C TYR A 65 -30.93 -21.20 12.68
N ARG A 66 -31.47 -20.72 11.54
CA ARG A 66 -30.73 -19.94 10.56
C ARG A 66 -30.12 -18.68 11.18
N LEU A 67 -30.90 -17.98 12.01
CA LEU A 67 -30.44 -16.77 12.66
C LEU A 67 -29.32 -17.05 13.67
N GLU A 68 -29.39 -18.18 14.40
CA GLU A 68 -28.31 -18.63 15.29
C GLU A 68 -27.03 -18.96 14.51
N ILE A 69 -27.15 -19.59 13.33
CA ILE A 69 -26.01 -19.83 12.42
C ILE A 69 -25.36 -18.50 12.00
N LEU A 70 -26.17 -17.53 11.56
CA LEU A 70 -25.65 -16.21 11.16
C LEU A 70 -25.04 -15.45 12.35
N GLU A 71 -25.65 -15.52 13.54
CA GLU A 71 -25.10 -14.96 14.76
C GLU A 71 -23.72 -15.56 15.06
N TRP A 72 -23.60 -16.89 14.96
CA TRP A 72 -22.32 -17.55 15.13
C TRP A 72 -21.29 -17.03 14.13
N MET A 73 -21.62 -16.91 12.85
CA MET A 73 -20.72 -16.30 11.86
C MET A 73 -20.30 -14.88 12.26
N CYS A 74 -21.26 -14.02 12.65
CA CYS A 74 -20.98 -12.64 13.07
C CYS A 74 -20.02 -12.59 14.27
N THR A 75 -20.21 -13.42 15.29
CA THR A 75 -19.31 -13.48 16.46
C THR A 75 -17.91 -14.01 16.12
N ARG A 76 -17.79 -14.84 15.09
CA ARG A 76 -16.49 -15.32 14.60
C ARG A 76 -15.74 -14.26 13.83
N VAL A 77 -16.43 -13.48 13.00
CA VAL A 77 -15.81 -12.36 12.26
C VAL A 77 -15.43 -11.22 13.22
N CYS A 78 -16.33 -10.88 14.15
CA CYS A 78 -16.15 -9.76 15.07
C CYS A 78 -16.52 -10.19 16.51
N PRO A 79 -15.53 -10.56 17.36
CA PRO A 79 -15.80 -11.08 18.71
C PRO A 79 -16.64 -10.16 19.61
N SER A 80 -16.53 -8.82 19.45
CA SER A 80 -17.34 -7.86 20.21
C SER A 80 -18.84 -7.97 19.95
N MET A 81 -19.25 -8.64 18.87
CA MET A 81 -20.66 -8.94 18.61
C MET A 81 -21.25 -9.85 19.68
N GLN A 82 -20.45 -10.68 20.35
CA GLN A 82 -20.94 -11.54 21.42
C GLN A 82 -21.48 -10.72 22.60
N ASP A 83 -20.77 -9.65 23.00
CA ASP A 83 -21.20 -8.75 24.07
C ASP A 83 -22.42 -7.93 23.64
N LYS A 84 -22.44 -7.47 22.39
CA LYS A 84 -23.61 -6.77 21.81
C LYS A 84 -24.86 -7.65 21.82
N PHE A 85 -24.78 -8.89 21.34
CA PHE A 85 -25.91 -9.82 21.34
C PHE A 85 -26.34 -10.20 22.75
N SER A 86 -25.40 -10.29 23.69
CA SER A 86 -25.70 -10.51 25.11
C SER A 86 -26.46 -9.33 25.72
N THR A 87 -26.12 -8.11 25.34
CA THR A 87 -26.83 -6.88 25.76
C THR A 87 -28.24 -6.81 25.18
N LEU A 88 -28.44 -7.33 23.97
CA LEU A 88 -29.74 -7.41 23.31
C LEU A 88 -30.61 -8.59 23.80
N LYS A 89 -30.19 -9.32 24.84
CA LYS A 89 -30.97 -10.44 25.38
C LYS A 89 -32.30 -9.94 25.95
N GLY A 90 -33.41 -10.32 25.29
CA GLY A 90 -34.77 -9.87 25.64
C GLY A 90 -35.28 -8.69 24.79
N ALA A 91 -34.45 -8.12 23.93
CA ALA A 91 -34.88 -7.16 22.91
C ALA A 91 -35.60 -7.87 21.75
N PRO A 92 -36.37 -7.14 20.92
CA PRO A 92 -36.93 -7.68 19.68
C PRO A 92 -35.84 -8.24 18.76
N VAL A 93 -36.16 -9.32 18.04
CA VAL A 93 -35.21 -9.98 17.13
C VAL A 93 -34.74 -9.04 16.01
N GLU A 94 -35.56 -8.04 15.66
CA GLU A 94 -35.25 -6.99 14.70
C GLU A 94 -34.01 -6.18 15.10
N ALA A 95 -33.84 -5.88 16.40
CA ALA A 95 -32.67 -5.14 16.86
C ALA A 95 -31.38 -5.94 16.64
N LYS A 96 -31.45 -7.26 16.79
CA LYS A 96 -30.33 -8.16 16.48
C LYS A 96 -30.04 -8.21 14.99
N ILE A 97 -31.10 -8.32 14.18
CA ILE A 97 -30.99 -8.30 12.71
C ILE A 97 -30.32 -7.00 12.25
N GLN A 98 -30.66 -5.85 12.84
CA GLN A 98 -30.03 -4.57 12.53
C GLN A 98 -28.53 -4.57 12.79
N GLU A 99 -28.07 -5.07 13.95
CA GLU A 99 -26.63 -5.17 14.22
C GLU A 99 -25.91 -6.12 13.26
N MET A 100 -26.57 -7.19 12.82
CA MET A 100 -26.01 -8.12 11.83
C MET A 100 -25.91 -7.52 10.44
N VAL A 101 -26.92 -6.75 10.00
CA VAL A 101 -26.89 -5.99 8.74
C VAL A 101 -25.81 -4.92 8.81
N LYS A 102 -25.69 -4.20 9.93
CA LYS A 102 -24.65 -3.20 10.14
C LYS A 102 -23.25 -3.79 9.97
N LEU A 103 -23.00 -4.94 10.60
CA LEU A 103 -21.72 -5.66 10.42
C LEU A 103 -21.52 -6.07 8.95
N GLY A 104 -22.56 -6.60 8.30
CA GLY A 104 -22.51 -6.95 6.88
C GLY A 104 -22.17 -5.76 5.97
N TYR A 105 -22.72 -4.57 6.27
CA TYR A 105 -22.44 -3.32 5.57
C TYR A 105 -21.00 -2.83 5.82
N GLU A 106 -20.53 -2.87 7.06
CA GLU A 106 -19.14 -2.51 7.42
C GLU A 106 -18.12 -3.41 6.72
N LEU A 107 -18.48 -4.69 6.49
CA LEU A 107 -17.68 -5.65 5.74
C LEU A 107 -17.89 -5.57 4.21
N MET A 108 -18.69 -4.61 3.73
CA MET A 108 -19.05 -4.44 2.32
C MET A 108 -19.73 -5.67 1.68
N LEU A 109 -20.46 -6.45 2.47
CA LEU A 109 -21.16 -7.67 2.02
C LEU A 109 -22.64 -7.44 1.69
N CYS A 110 -23.24 -6.39 2.25
CA CYS A 110 -24.63 -6.01 1.97
C CYS A 110 -24.86 -4.49 2.07
N ALA A 111 -26.00 -4.01 1.61
CA ALA A 111 -26.45 -2.63 1.79
C ALA A 111 -26.95 -2.40 3.22
N PRO A 112 -27.02 -1.14 3.71
CA PRO A 112 -27.46 -0.84 5.08
C PRO A 112 -28.92 -1.21 5.37
N ASP A 113 -29.75 -1.35 4.33
CA ASP A 113 -31.17 -1.69 4.44
C ASP A 113 -31.50 -3.15 4.06
N ASP A 114 -30.49 -4.00 3.83
CA ASP A 114 -30.64 -5.40 3.39
C ASP A 114 -31.08 -6.36 4.53
N GLN A 115 -32.04 -5.95 5.34
CA GLN A 115 -32.58 -6.78 6.43
C GLN A 115 -33.18 -8.09 5.95
N GLU A 116 -33.76 -8.11 4.75
CA GLU A 116 -34.36 -9.31 4.15
C GLU A 116 -33.30 -10.40 3.87
N LEU A 117 -32.04 -10.00 3.67
CA LEU A 117 -30.91 -10.92 3.54
C LEU A 117 -30.67 -11.68 4.85
N VAL A 118 -30.70 -10.97 5.97
CA VAL A 118 -30.51 -11.56 7.30
C VAL A 118 -31.78 -12.24 7.82
N LYS A 119 -32.97 -11.84 7.39
CA LYS A 119 -34.25 -12.50 7.77
C LYS A 119 -34.50 -13.81 7.04
N GLY A 120 -33.91 -14.01 5.86
CA GLY A 120 -34.18 -15.18 5.02
C GLY A 120 -35.27 -14.97 3.98
N CYS A 121 -35.56 -13.72 3.63
CA CYS A 121 -36.62 -13.37 2.67
C CYS A 121 -36.07 -12.90 1.31
N ALA A 122 -34.76 -12.68 1.20
CA ALA A 122 -34.10 -12.35 -0.06
C ALA A 122 -33.99 -13.59 -0.98
N SER A 123 -33.56 -13.41 -2.23
CA SER A 123 -33.32 -14.56 -3.12
C SER A 123 -32.23 -15.48 -2.58
N ALA A 124 -32.44 -16.80 -2.70
CA ALA A 124 -31.50 -17.82 -2.19
C ALA A 124 -30.05 -17.58 -2.64
N ARG A 125 -29.87 -17.21 -3.91
CA ARG A 125 -28.54 -16.86 -4.46
C ARG A 125 -27.86 -15.74 -3.68
N LYS A 126 -28.57 -14.64 -3.39
CA LYS A 126 -28.01 -13.51 -2.62
C LYS A 126 -27.67 -13.93 -1.18
N GLN A 127 -28.57 -14.68 -0.54
CA GLN A 127 -28.36 -15.18 0.81
C GLN A 127 -27.13 -16.08 0.92
N LEU A 128 -26.99 -17.04 0.02
CA LEU A 128 -25.86 -17.98 -0.01
C LEU A 128 -24.54 -17.28 -0.35
N GLN A 129 -24.56 -16.29 -1.25
CA GLN A 129 -23.38 -15.46 -1.53
C GLN A 129 -22.92 -14.71 -0.28
N PHE A 130 -23.84 -14.04 0.43
CA PHE A 130 -23.55 -13.33 1.66
C PHE A 130 -22.97 -14.25 2.74
N MET A 131 -23.62 -15.40 2.99
CA MET A 131 -23.14 -16.40 3.95
C MET A 131 -21.76 -16.95 3.56
N GLY A 132 -21.55 -17.23 2.27
CA GLY A 132 -20.27 -17.67 1.73
C GLY A 132 -19.15 -16.68 1.99
N GLN A 133 -19.38 -15.40 1.70
CA GLN A 133 -18.39 -14.33 1.91
C GLN A 133 -18.11 -14.08 3.40
N MET A 134 -19.14 -14.15 4.26
CA MET A 134 -18.96 -14.13 5.72
C MET A 134 -18.06 -15.27 6.20
N LEU A 135 -18.26 -16.49 5.70
CA LEU A 135 -17.44 -17.64 6.06
C LEU A 135 -16.00 -17.53 5.53
N ASP A 136 -15.80 -16.93 4.35
CA ASP A 136 -14.47 -16.65 3.81
C ASP A 136 -13.71 -15.63 4.68
N ALA A 137 -14.42 -14.62 5.21
CA ALA A 137 -13.87 -13.69 6.18
C ALA A 137 -13.48 -14.40 7.49
N VAL A 138 -14.32 -15.32 8.00
CA VAL A 138 -13.99 -16.16 9.16
C VAL A 138 -12.72 -16.97 8.91
N GLN A 139 -12.62 -17.65 7.76
CA GLN A 139 -11.45 -18.46 7.40
C GLN A 139 -10.17 -17.61 7.33
N SER A 140 -10.25 -16.43 6.71
CA SER A 140 -9.11 -15.51 6.59
C SER A 140 -8.57 -15.08 7.95
N LEU A 141 -9.46 -14.83 8.92
CA LEU A 141 -9.09 -14.50 10.30
C LEU A 141 -8.48 -15.69 11.06
N VAL A 142 -8.90 -16.92 10.75
CA VAL A 142 -8.32 -18.13 11.33
C VAL A 142 -6.89 -18.37 10.81
N VAL A 143 -6.66 -18.19 9.50
CA VAL A 143 -5.32 -18.28 8.91
C VAL A 143 -4.40 -17.19 9.48
N GLY A 144 -4.92 -15.97 9.66
CA GLY A 144 -4.20 -14.89 10.33
C GLY A 144 -3.87 -15.13 11.82
N ARG A 145 -4.59 -16.05 12.50
CA ARG A 145 -4.29 -16.46 13.88
C ARG A 145 -3.37 -17.67 14.00
N SER A 146 -3.34 -18.54 12.99
CA SER A 146 -2.59 -19.82 13.05
C SER A 146 -1.10 -19.67 12.73
N SER A 147 -0.67 -18.59 12.08
CA SER A 147 0.74 -18.41 11.69
C SER A 147 1.57 -17.58 12.65
N TYR A 148 1.04 -17.20 13.82
CA TYR A 148 1.75 -16.38 14.80
C TYR A 148 1.68 -17.00 16.20
N PRO A 149 2.71 -17.77 16.63
CA PRO A 149 2.99 -17.86 18.05
C PRO A 149 3.37 -16.44 18.53
N SER A 150 2.99 -16.13 19.78
CA SER A 150 3.11 -14.81 20.42
C SER A 150 4.26 -13.93 19.91
N VAL A 151 3.93 -12.95 19.08
CA VAL A 151 4.89 -12.01 18.44
C VAL A 151 5.35 -10.94 19.43
N LYS A 152 6.09 -11.36 20.46
CA LYS A 152 6.80 -10.43 21.34
C LYS A 152 8.31 -10.60 21.21
N GLU A 153 8.79 -11.83 21.06
CA GLU A 153 10.21 -12.12 20.91
C GLU A 153 10.70 -11.86 19.47
N ASP A 154 9.92 -12.17 18.43
CA ASP A 154 10.34 -11.98 17.03
C ASP A 154 10.46 -10.50 16.60
N PHE A 155 9.72 -9.58 17.25
CA PHE A 155 9.83 -8.15 16.93
C PHE A 155 11.10 -7.53 17.47
N GLU A 156 11.53 -7.92 18.67
CA GLU A 156 12.78 -7.45 19.26
C GLU A 156 13.97 -8.00 18.46
N ASP A 157 13.93 -9.29 18.13
CA ASP A 157 14.99 -9.97 17.39
C ASP A 157 15.11 -9.48 15.93
N ASN A 158 14.00 -9.08 15.30
CA ASN A 158 13.98 -8.50 13.96
C ASN A 158 14.28 -6.99 13.97
N ALA A 159 13.92 -6.26 15.04
CA ALA A 159 14.30 -4.86 15.19
C ALA A 159 15.81 -4.73 15.38
N GLU A 160 16.41 -5.58 16.22
CA GLU A 160 17.87 -5.60 16.47
C GLU A 160 18.64 -6.00 15.20
N LYS A 161 18.12 -6.95 14.40
CA LYS A 161 18.68 -7.29 13.07
C LYS A 161 18.56 -6.15 12.07
N ASN A 162 17.41 -5.47 12.00
CA ASN A 162 17.21 -4.35 11.08
C ASN A 162 18.05 -3.13 11.47
N GLU A 163 18.23 -2.89 12.77
CA GLU A 163 19.11 -1.86 13.31
C GLU A 163 20.57 -2.15 12.95
N GLY A 164 21.05 -3.39 13.14
CA GLY A 164 22.40 -3.79 12.72
C GLY A 164 22.62 -3.71 11.21
N MET A 165 21.62 -4.06 10.39
CA MET A 165 21.69 -3.91 8.93
C MET A 165 21.70 -2.45 8.50
N LEU A 166 20.97 -1.57 9.18
CA LEU A 166 21.00 -0.13 8.92
C LEU A 166 22.35 0.46 9.35
N GLU A 167 22.88 0.08 10.50
CA GLU A 167 24.18 0.52 10.99
C GLU A 167 25.32 0.10 10.04
N GLU A 168 25.28 -1.12 9.49
CA GLU A 168 26.23 -1.58 8.47
C GLU A 168 26.08 -0.80 7.15
N LEU A 169 24.84 -0.50 6.73
CA LEU A 169 24.56 0.25 5.51
C LEU A 169 25.02 1.72 5.62
N PHE A 170 24.83 2.35 6.79
CA PHE A 170 25.23 3.73 7.07
C PHE A 170 26.71 3.89 7.40
N SER A 171 27.37 2.84 7.91
CA SER A 171 28.83 2.80 8.15
C SER A 171 29.62 2.41 6.90
N GLY A 172 28.95 1.99 5.83
CA GLY A 172 29.57 1.56 4.59
C GLY A 172 30.21 2.71 3.80
N VAL A 173 31.50 2.59 3.50
CA VAL A 173 32.32 3.53 2.69
C VAL A 173 31.66 3.87 1.33
N HIS A 174 30.78 3.00 0.83
CA HIS A 174 30.05 3.20 -0.43
C HIS A 174 28.91 4.22 -0.34
N LEU A 175 28.30 4.42 0.83
CA LEU A 175 27.22 5.40 1.01
C LEU A 175 27.78 6.83 1.04
N GLU A 176 28.92 7.03 1.69
CA GLU A 176 29.66 8.30 1.71
C GLU A 176 30.13 8.71 0.30
N MET A 177 30.56 7.73 -0.52
CA MET A 177 30.96 7.92 -1.92
C MET A 177 29.78 8.22 -2.86
N LEU A 178 28.58 7.70 -2.56
CA LEU A 178 27.33 7.99 -3.28
C LEU A 178 26.73 9.36 -2.90
N LEU A 179 26.85 9.74 -1.63
CA LEU A 179 26.35 11.02 -1.10
C LEU A 179 27.29 12.19 -1.42
N SER A 180 28.56 11.92 -1.73
CA SER A 180 29.55 12.93 -2.13
C SER A 180 30.30 12.50 -3.41
N PRO A 181 29.67 12.55 -4.60
CA PRO A 181 30.38 12.29 -5.84
C PRO A 181 31.35 13.44 -6.11
N LYS A 182 32.66 13.20 -5.99
CA LYS A 182 33.68 14.12 -6.51
C LYS A 182 33.52 14.20 -8.02
N SER A 183 32.85 15.26 -8.46
CA SER A 183 32.65 15.57 -9.86
C SER A 183 33.80 16.46 -10.31
N ASP A 184 34.83 15.88 -10.92
CA ASP A 184 35.83 16.66 -11.67
C ASP A 184 35.20 17.05 -13.02
N PRO A 185 34.98 18.34 -13.35
CA PRO A 185 34.19 18.72 -14.52
C PRO A 185 34.92 18.59 -15.87
N TRP A 186 36.18 18.15 -15.90
CA TRP A 186 36.98 18.15 -17.13
C TRP A 186 37.83 16.88 -17.25
N PRO A 187 37.71 16.13 -18.37
CA PRO A 187 38.77 15.21 -18.79
C PRO A 187 40.04 16.03 -19.07
N LEU A 188 41.17 15.63 -18.51
CA LEU A 188 42.48 16.30 -18.62
C LEU A 188 43.09 16.34 -20.04
N ASP A 189 42.35 15.92 -21.07
CA ASP A 189 42.86 15.73 -22.44
C ASP A 189 42.30 16.72 -23.49
N MET A 190 41.73 17.85 -23.09
CA MET A 190 41.33 18.88 -24.06
C MET A 190 41.86 20.28 -23.73
N GLN A 191 43.19 20.44 -23.85
CA GLN A 191 43.87 21.63 -24.37
C GLN A 191 45.32 21.21 -24.67
N PRO A 192 45.73 21.07 -25.95
CA PRO A 192 45.94 22.23 -26.83
C PRO A 192 45.67 21.93 -28.32
N VAL A 193 44.54 22.39 -28.89
CA VAL A 193 44.34 22.43 -30.36
C VAL A 193 43.76 23.78 -30.83
N LEU A 194 43.66 24.78 -29.95
CA LEU A 194 43.09 26.09 -30.30
C LEU A 194 44.07 27.26 -30.15
N GLU A 195 45.38 27.03 -30.37
CA GLU A 195 46.36 28.13 -30.38
C GLU A 195 47.26 28.15 -31.62
N ASN A 196 46.98 27.38 -32.68
CA ASN A 196 47.87 27.35 -33.86
C ASN A 196 47.20 27.31 -35.25
N GLN A 197 46.01 27.87 -35.40
CA GLN A 197 45.49 28.19 -36.74
C GLN A 197 45.11 29.67 -36.83
N GLY A 198 46.15 30.49 -36.69
CA GLY A 198 46.18 31.81 -37.30
C GLY A 198 46.52 31.65 -38.79
N ASP A 199 45.69 32.30 -39.60
CA ASP A 199 45.91 32.71 -40.98
C ASP A 199 45.66 31.70 -42.12
N ASP A 200 44.75 32.16 -42.98
CA ASP A 200 44.56 31.81 -44.40
C ASP A 200 43.73 30.58 -44.76
N TRP A 201 42.38 30.71 -44.69
CA TRP A 201 41.48 30.01 -45.63
C TRP A 201 40.24 30.86 -45.92
N GLN A 202 40.29 31.68 -46.97
CA GLN A 202 39.07 32.22 -47.58
C GLN A 202 38.49 31.21 -48.59
N GLY A 203 37.41 30.56 -48.17
CA GLY A 203 36.50 29.79 -49.03
C GLY A 203 35.62 28.87 -48.17
N PRO A 204 34.30 28.76 -48.40
CA PRO A 204 33.46 27.87 -47.62
C PRO A 204 33.86 26.42 -47.92
N ASP A 205 34.56 25.78 -46.98
CA ASP A 205 34.96 24.39 -47.03
C ASP A 205 33.71 23.49 -47.25
N PRO A 206 33.66 22.70 -48.35
CA PRO A 206 32.55 21.79 -48.64
C PRO A 206 32.27 20.79 -47.50
N LEU A 207 33.30 20.44 -46.71
CA LEU A 207 33.17 19.53 -45.58
C LEU A 207 32.35 20.14 -44.43
N ALA A 208 32.63 21.39 -44.06
CA ALA A 208 31.90 22.13 -43.02
C ALA A 208 30.43 22.38 -43.39
N ARG A 209 30.11 22.49 -44.69
CA ARG A 209 28.73 22.61 -45.18
C ARG A 209 27.97 21.28 -45.07
N SER A 210 28.64 20.16 -45.39
CA SER A 210 28.09 18.81 -45.28
C SER A 210 27.82 18.39 -43.83
N GLU A 211 28.73 18.70 -42.91
CA GLU A 211 28.54 18.42 -41.48
C GLU A 211 27.40 19.26 -40.88
N LYS A 212 27.30 20.54 -41.25
CA LYS A 212 26.22 21.42 -40.80
C LYS A 212 24.84 20.94 -41.26
N GLU A 213 24.75 20.38 -42.47
CA GLU A 213 23.53 19.78 -43.01
C GLU A 213 23.16 18.48 -42.29
N LYS A 214 24.13 17.62 -41.97
CA LYS A 214 23.91 16.41 -41.14
C LYS A 214 23.43 16.75 -39.74
N VAL A 215 24.02 17.77 -39.11
CA VAL A 215 23.60 18.24 -37.78
C VAL A 215 22.18 18.80 -37.82
N ALA A 216 21.83 19.54 -38.87
CA ALA A 216 20.46 20.05 -39.05
C ALA A 216 19.44 18.91 -39.23
N GLU A 217 19.77 17.86 -39.97
CA GLU A 217 18.88 16.70 -40.13
C GLU A 217 18.75 15.90 -38.82
N LEU A 218 19.84 15.71 -38.08
CA LEU A 218 19.81 15.10 -36.74
C LEU A 218 18.94 15.90 -35.77
N ALA A 219 19.06 17.23 -35.77
CA ALA A 219 18.23 18.09 -34.94
C ALA A 219 16.74 17.95 -35.29
N ARG A 220 16.42 17.85 -36.59
CA ARG A 220 15.04 17.66 -37.07
C ARG A 220 14.47 16.30 -36.66
N GLN A 221 15.28 15.24 -36.74
CA GLN A 221 14.89 13.90 -36.28
C GLN A 221 14.66 13.85 -34.76
N LEU A 222 15.51 14.53 -33.98
CA LEU A 222 15.34 14.67 -32.54
C LEU A 222 14.07 15.42 -32.19
N GLN A 223 13.74 16.47 -32.94
CA GLN A 223 12.51 17.25 -32.76
C GLN A 223 11.25 16.45 -33.11
N ASP A 224 11.28 15.66 -34.20
CA ASP A 224 10.20 14.75 -34.57
C ASP A 224 10.02 13.63 -33.53
N GLY A 225 11.13 13.06 -33.03
CA GLY A 225 11.11 12.07 -31.96
C GLY A 225 10.54 12.60 -30.65
N ALA A 226 10.91 13.82 -30.26
CA ALA A 226 10.36 14.50 -29.10
C ALA A 226 8.85 14.74 -29.25
N ALA A 227 8.40 15.19 -30.43
CA ALA A 227 6.97 15.39 -30.70
C ALA A 227 6.16 14.08 -30.60
N ARG A 228 6.71 12.96 -31.11
CA ARG A 228 6.08 11.63 -30.99
C ARG A 228 5.99 11.14 -29.56
N LEU A 229 7.03 11.36 -28.74
CA LEU A 229 7.01 11.02 -27.32
C LEU A 229 5.97 11.83 -26.56
N TRP A 230 5.84 13.13 -26.85
CA TRP A 230 4.81 13.98 -26.27
C TRP A 230 3.39 13.53 -26.66
N ALA A 231 3.18 13.15 -27.93
CA ALA A 231 1.90 12.61 -28.39
C ALA A 231 1.54 11.29 -27.69
N LEU A 232 2.49 10.35 -27.58
CA LEU A 232 2.28 9.07 -26.90
C LEU A 232 2.00 9.26 -25.40
N ARG A 233 2.68 10.20 -24.75
CA ARG A 233 2.41 10.56 -23.35
C ARG A 233 0.98 11.09 -23.19
N ALA A 234 0.53 11.95 -24.09
CA ALA A 234 -0.83 12.47 -24.05
C ALA A 234 -1.87 11.36 -24.26
N GLU A 235 -1.64 10.45 -25.21
CA GLU A 235 -2.51 9.29 -25.45
C GLU A 235 -2.59 8.36 -24.24
N LEU A 236 -1.46 8.05 -23.59
CA LEU A 236 -1.42 7.23 -22.37
C LEU A 236 -2.20 7.86 -21.22
N VAL A 237 -2.03 9.17 -21.01
CA VAL A 237 -2.77 9.90 -19.97
C VAL A 237 -4.27 9.91 -20.28
N LEU A 238 -4.65 10.12 -21.54
CA LEU A 238 -6.05 10.12 -21.95
C LEU A 238 -6.69 8.73 -21.78
N ALA A 239 -5.97 7.67 -22.20
CA ALA A 239 -6.41 6.29 -22.03
C ALA A 239 -6.52 5.91 -20.55
N PHE A 240 -5.60 6.38 -19.71
CA PHE A 240 -5.68 6.20 -18.26
C PHE A 240 -6.89 6.90 -17.66
N ILE A 241 -7.16 8.15 -18.04
CA ILE A 241 -8.35 8.89 -17.57
C ILE A 241 -9.63 8.19 -18.02
N GLN A 242 -9.69 7.72 -19.28
CA GLN A 242 -10.86 6.98 -19.78
C GLN A 242 -11.06 5.64 -19.06
N ALA A 243 -9.98 4.88 -18.81
CA ALA A 243 -10.06 3.65 -18.03
C ALA A 243 -10.49 3.94 -16.59
N TYR A 244 -9.97 5.01 -16.00
CA TYR A 244 -10.36 5.46 -14.66
C TYR A 244 -11.84 5.84 -14.61
N ASP A 245 -12.33 6.69 -15.51
CA ASP A 245 -13.72 7.15 -15.53
C ASP A 245 -14.71 6.00 -15.79
N ASN A 246 -14.35 5.04 -16.66
CA ASN A 246 -15.23 3.93 -17.02
C ASN A 246 -15.23 2.77 -16.01
N GLU A 247 -14.11 2.50 -15.33
CA GLU A 247 -13.99 1.31 -14.46
C GLU A 247 -13.85 1.64 -12.97
N LEU A 248 -13.28 2.81 -12.64
CA LEU A 248 -12.90 3.17 -11.26
C LEU A 248 -13.65 4.40 -10.73
N GLY A 249 -14.20 5.25 -11.60
CA GLY A 249 -14.85 6.51 -11.24
C GLY A 249 -16.04 6.33 -10.30
N GLU A 250 -16.86 5.29 -10.51
CA GLU A 250 -17.97 4.93 -9.62
C GLU A 250 -17.51 4.45 -8.24
N CYS A 251 -16.30 3.86 -8.14
CA CYS A 251 -15.73 3.43 -6.86
C CYS A 251 -15.23 4.63 -6.04
N CYS A 252 -14.71 5.67 -6.71
CA CYS A 252 -14.17 6.88 -6.08
C CYS A 252 -15.22 7.90 -5.65
N GLN A 253 -16.46 7.81 -6.15
CA GLN A 253 -17.60 8.64 -5.72
C GLN A 253 -18.33 8.09 -4.48
N ARG A 254 -17.95 6.90 -4.00
CA ARG A 254 -18.50 6.37 -2.75
C ARG A 254 -17.95 7.21 -1.59
N PRO A 255 -18.81 7.61 -0.61
CA PRO A 255 -18.30 8.20 0.61
C PRO A 255 -17.25 7.25 1.21
N ALA A 256 -16.17 7.84 1.73
CA ALA A 256 -15.09 7.07 2.35
C ALA A 256 -15.71 6.03 3.30
N PRO A 257 -15.34 4.74 3.19
CA PRO A 257 -15.89 3.73 4.07
C PRO A 257 -15.63 4.15 5.50
N ASP A 258 -16.69 4.22 6.30
CA ASP A 258 -16.62 4.58 7.70
C ASP A 258 -15.90 3.41 8.40
N LEU A 259 -14.58 3.54 8.55
CA LEU A 259 -13.73 2.54 9.17
C LEU A 259 -14.13 2.43 10.65
N HIS A 260 -15.02 1.49 10.95
CA HIS A 260 -15.39 1.18 12.33
C HIS A 260 -14.11 0.85 13.13
N PRO A 261 -13.88 1.43 14.31
CA PRO A 261 -12.60 1.36 15.02
C PRO A 261 -12.27 -0.03 15.63
N CYS A 262 -12.86 -1.12 15.15
CA CYS A 262 -12.76 -2.42 15.82
C CYS A 262 -12.39 -3.56 14.87
N GLY A 263 -11.11 -3.58 14.51
CA GLY A 263 -10.37 -4.82 14.36
C GLY A 263 -8.97 -4.62 14.97
N PRO A 264 -8.40 -5.57 15.72
CA PRO A 264 -7.05 -5.44 16.26
C PRO A 264 -6.01 -5.17 15.17
N ILE A 265 -6.27 -5.62 13.93
CA ILE A 265 -5.46 -5.33 12.76
C ILE A 265 -5.54 -3.86 12.36
N VAL A 266 -6.76 -3.29 12.22
CA VAL A 266 -6.94 -1.87 11.86
C VAL A 266 -6.40 -0.96 12.96
N GLN A 267 -6.62 -1.32 14.23
CA GLN A 267 -6.03 -0.60 15.36
C GLN A 267 -4.50 -0.67 15.34
N ALA A 268 -3.91 -1.85 15.10
CA ALA A 268 -2.47 -2.01 15.00
C ALA A 268 -1.88 -1.23 13.81
N VAL A 269 -2.54 -1.25 12.65
CA VAL A 269 -2.13 -0.48 11.48
C VAL A 269 -2.22 1.03 11.75
N CYS A 270 -3.32 1.51 12.32
CA CYS A 270 -3.46 2.92 12.69
C CYS A 270 -2.43 3.35 13.75
N GLN A 271 -2.16 2.51 14.76
CA GLN A 271 -1.13 2.78 15.77
C GLN A 271 0.27 2.78 15.17
N THR A 272 0.57 1.85 14.26
CA THR A 272 1.86 1.77 13.57
C THR A 272 2.07 2.98 12.69
N LEU A 273 1.08 3.35 11.87
CA LEU A 273 1.13 4.56 11.04
C LEU A 273 1.27 5.84 11.87
N THR A 274 0.59 5.92 13.01
CA THR A 274 0.73 7.04 13.95
C THR A 274 2.15 7.11 14.52
N SER A 275 2.73 5.96 14.89
CA SER A 275 4.10 5.87 15.38
C SER A 275 5.12 6.24 14.31
N CYS A 276 4.94 5.77 13.06
CA CYS A 276 5.76 6.16 11.92
C CYS A 276 5.68 7.66 11.64
N SER A 277 4.47 8.25 11.71
CA SER A 277 4.30 9.69 11.53
C SER A 277 5.02 10.51 12.61
N GLN A 278 4.99 10.05 13.86
CA GLN A 278 5.72 10.68 14.96
C GLN A 278 7.24 10.56 14.80
N LEU A 279 7.74 9.40 14.37
CA LEU A 279 9.17 9.21 14.06
C LEU A 279 9.62 10.11 12.91
N LEU A 280 8.85 10.19 11.83
CA LEU A 280 9.15 11.09 10.72
C LEU A 280 9.18 12.56 11.17
N LYS A 281 8.27 12.95 12.07
CA LYS A 281 8.29 14.29 12.66
C LYS A 281 9.55 14.55 13.49
N ALA A 282 9.95 13.59 14.33
CA ALA A 282 11.18 13.69 15.13
C ALA A 282 12.44 13.75 14.25
N VAL A 283 12.47 13.01 13.13
CA VAL A 283 13.56 13.06 12.15
C VAL A 283 13.64 14.43 11.49
N VAL A 284 12.51 15.05 11.13
CA VAL A 284 12.48 16.42 10.60
C VAL A 284 13.01 17.41 11.63
N GLU A 285 12.54 17.34 12.89
CA GLU A 285 13.01 18.21 13.97
C GLU A 285 14.52 18.04 14.25
N LEU A 286 15.05 16.81 14.14
CA LEU A 286 16.48 16.54 14.27
C LEU A 286 17.29 17.10 13.09
N MET A 287 16.77 17.00 11.86
CA MET A 287 17.42 17.60 10.69
C MET A 287 17.49 19.13 10.81
N ASP A 288 16.41 19.77 11.27
CA ASP A 288 16.38 21.22 11.48
C ASP A 288 17.38 21.64 12.58
N ALA A 289 17.40 20.94 13.72
CA ALA A 289 18.35 21.20 14.80
C ALA A 289 19.81 20.97 14.36
N SER A 290 20.07 19.96 13.52
CA SER A 290 21.39 19.71 12.93
C SER A 290 21.82 20.83 11.98
N ALA A 291 20.90 21.34 11.15
CA ALA A 291 21.16 22.47 10.28
C ALA A 291 21.48 23.75 11.08
N GLU A 292 20.74 24.02 12.15
CA GLU A 292 21.02 25.13 13.07
C GLU A 292 22.39 24.96 13.76
N ALA A 293 22.71 23.75 14.24
CA ALA A 293 24.00 23.46 14.86
C ALA A 293 25.17 23.65 13.87
N MET A 294 25.02 23.20 12.63
CA MET A 294 26.02 23.41 11.57
C MET A 294 26.19 24.90 11.23
N ASP A 295 25.11 25.68 11.18
CA ASP A 295 25.17 27.13 10.99
C ASP A 295 25.87 27.84 12.17
N VAL A 296 25.63 27.41 13.42
CA VAL A 296 26.33 27.92 14.61
C VAL A 296 27.83 27.58 14.54
N VAL A 297 28.19 26.34 14.20
CA VAL A 297 29.61 25.94 14.05
C VAL A 297 30.28 26.75 12.94
N GLN A 298 29.62 26.94 11.80
CA GLN A 298 30.15 27.71 10.68
C GLN A 298 30.28 29.21 11.01
N ARG A 299 29.36 29.77 11.82
CA ARG A 299 29.51 31.13 12.37
C ARG A 299 30.67 31.20 13.35
N GLN A 300 30.82 30.22 14.23
CA GLN A 300 31.91 30.19 15.22
C GLN A 300 33.30 30.08 14.56
N GLU A 301 33.43 29.37 13.45
CA GLU A 301 34.66 29.36 12.64
C GLU A 301 34.99 30.73 12.02
N ARG A 302 33.96 31.53 11.71
CA ARG A 302 34.09 32.85 11.07
C ARG A 302 34.15 34.00 12.07
N GLU A 303 33.60 33.83 13.27
CA GLU A 303 33.60 34.85 14.31
C GLU A 303 34.98 34.94 14.98
N PRO A 304 35.52 36.16 15.17
CA PRO A 304 36.80 36.35 15.84
C PRO A 304 36.58 36.19 17.35
N ILE A 305 37.25 35.21 17.97
CA ILE A 305 37.13 34.89 19.40
C ILE A 305 38.39 35.38 20.12
N CYS A 306 38.24 35.90 21.34
CA CYS A 306 39.37 36.29 22.17
C CYS A 306 39.88 35.05 22.94
N TRP A 307 40.96 34.44 22.45
CA TRP A 307 41.52 33.20 23.01
C TRP A 307 42.42 33.43 24.23
N ASP A 308 42.90 34.67 24.44
CA ASP A 308 43.71 35.08 25.59
C ASP A 308 43.48 36.57 25.88
N SER A 309 43.48 36.93 27.17
CA SER A 309 43.39 38.28 27.72
C SER A 309 44.39 39.31 27.16
N SER A 310 45.37 38.87 26.37
CA SER A 310 46.49 39.67 25.86
C SER A 310 46.57 39.79 24.34
N SER A 311 45.72 39.10 23.57
CA SER A 311 45.84 39.01 22.10
C SER A 311 44.69 39.67 21.34
N SER A 312 44.99 40.22 20.16
CA SER A 312 44.01 40.74 19.19
C SER A 312 42.96 39.67 18.85
N VAL A 313 41.70 40.08 18.68
CA VAL A 313 40.58 39.19 18.34
C VAL A 313 40.84 38.55 16.97
N MET A 314 40.92 37.22 16.88
CA MET A 314 41.20 36.49 15.62
C MET A 314 40.29 35.26 15.51
N SER A 315 39.92 34.87 14.29
CA SER A 315 39.10 33.67 14.05
C SER A 315 39.91 32.38 14.21
N LEU A 316 39.23 31.27 14.42
CA LEU A 316 39.86 29.94 14.57
C LEU A 316 40.74 29.59 13.37
N ALA A 317 40.28 29.88 12.16
CA ALA A 317 41.02 29.66 10.93
C ALA A 317 42.37 30.42 10.91
N THR A 318 42.38 31.68 11.35
CA THR A 318 43.62 32.48 11.38
C THR A 318 44.60 31.99 12.45
N LYS A 319 44.10 31.46 13.58
CA LYS A 319 44.91 30.83 14.63
C LYS A 319 45.59 29.55 14.15
N ILE A 320 44.89 28.73 13.37
CA ILE A 320 45.44 27.50 12.77
C ILE A 320 46.53 27.85 11.75
N GLU A 321 46.32 28.89 10.95
CA GLU A 321 47.32 29.39 9.99
C GLU A 321 48.58 29.90 10.71
N GLU A 322 48.42 30.69 11.78
CA GLU A 322 49.56 31.17 12.60
C GLU A 322 50.35 30.01 13.22
N LEU A 323 49.67 28.97 13.69
CA LEU A 323 50.31 27.80 14.27
C LEU A 323 51.06 26.98 13.20
N THR A 324 50.48 26.86 12.01
CA THR A 324 51.09 26.21 10.85
C THR A 324 52.35 26.95 10.42
N GLN A 325 52.30 28.29 10.35
CA GLN A 325 53.47 29.11 10.05
C GLN A 325 54.56 28.98 11.12
N LYS A 326 54.21 28.95 12.41
CA LYS A 326 55.18 28.71 13.49
C LYS A 326 55.85 27.34 13.39
N TYR A 327 55.09 26.30 13.06
CA TYR A 327 55.65 24.96 12.83
C TYR A 327 56.54 24.92 11.59
N GLN A 328 56.16 25.60 10.52
CA GLN A 328 56.98 25.68 9.31
C GLN A 328 58.31 26.37 9.60
N VAL A 329 58.30 27.51 10.30
CA VAL A 329 59.52 28.20 10.73
C VAL A 329 60.38 27.30 11.62
N PHE A 330 59.78 26.53 12.53
CA PHE A 330 60.51 25.58 13.37
C PHE A 330 61.15 24.44 12.56
N ILE A 331 60.43 23.89 11.57
CA ILE A 331 60.96 22.86 10.66
C ILE A 331 62.09 23.42 9.79
N ASP A 332 61.94 24.64 9.26
CA ASP A 332 62.96 25.30 8.45
C ASP A 332 64.23 25.60 9.29
N SER A 333 64.05 25.98 10.57
CA SER A 333 65.14 26.16 11.53
C SER A 333 65.90 24.87 11.86
N LEU A 334 65.23 23.72 11.80
CA LEU A 334 65.86 22.41 12.00
C LEU A 334 66.67 21.98 10.78
N HIS A 335 66.25 22.35 9.57
CA HIS A 335 66.98 22.08 8.34
C HIS A 335 68.18 23.03 8.11
N GLU A 336 68.15 24.26 8.61
CA GLU A 336 69.31 25.17 8.57
C GLU A 336 70.44 24.79 9.55
N GLY A 337 70.19 23.85 10.48
CA GLY A 337 71.17 23.37 11.46
C GLY A 337 72.02 22.16 11.02
N GLU A 338 71.77 21.59 9.82
CA GLU A 338 72.47 20.41 9.29
C GLU A 338 73.52 20.74 8.20
N GLY A 339 73.95 22.02 8.10
CA GLY A 339 75.00 22.50 7.19
C GLY A 339 76.39 22.58 7.80
#